data_AF-A0A835JFP3-F1
#
_entry.id   AF-A0A835JFP3-F1
#
_cell.length_a   1.000
_cell.length_b   1.000
_cell.length_c   1.000
_cell.angle_alpha   90.00
_cell.angle_beta   90.00
_cell.angle_gamma   90.00
#
_symmetry.space_group_name_H-M   'P 1'
#
loop_
_entity.id
_entity.type
_entity.pdbx_description
1 polymer ?
#
loop_
_entity_poly.entity_id
_entity_poly.type
_entity_poly.pdbx_seq_one_letter_code
_entity_poly.pdbx_strand_id
1 'polypeptide(L)'
;MGFSFSLLLFLASFPVILAQEVAHATISIDGTATVAVIDDNFVCATLDWWPHDKCNYNQCPWGYSSVTNMDLSHPLLSKAIQAFRNLRIRIGGSLQDQVLYDVESLKAPCQPFRKMKGGLFGFSKGCLHMNRWDELNHLFSRTGAIVTFGLNALYGRHQIRKGVWGGAWDSSNARDFINYTVSKGYKIDSWEYGNELSGSGVSASVSAELYGKDLINLKDIVNNLYKNSDLKPALVAPGGFFDKQWYAKLLKVSGSGIVNYVTHHIYNLGAGMDPNLVKKILDPHYLSKVSETFSNLSQTIQQNGPWASAWVGESGGAYNSGGRHVSDTFVNSFWYLDQLGMASRYNTKVYCRQTLVGGNYGLLNTTTLVPNPDYYRQVHKTPFTLLEYALLWHRLMGKGVLAVGSNALPFLRSYAHCSKGRAGITLLLINLSNQTDFIISVQNSMDMRLTVEENISRENSFVRGLKRSVSWVGSRASDEPLYREEYHLTAKDGNLRSQTMVLNGIPLKLTEDENIPNLDPVRLDVSSPLYINPLSISFIVFPNFDAPTCA
;
A
#
# COMPACT_ATOMS: atom_id res chain seq x y z
N MET A 1 46.43 60.50 -31.33
CA MET A 1 45.09 59.86 -31.25
C MET A 1 45.25 58.40 -31.63
N GLY A 2 45.35 57.50 -30.65
CA GLY A 2 45.44 56.05 -30.90
C GLY A 2 44.09 55.41 -30.61
N PHE A 3 43.47 54.80 -31.62
CA PHE A 3 42.21 54.06 -31.46
C PHE A 3 42.52 52.64 -30.96
N SER A 4 41.99 52.29 -29.79
CA SER A 4 41.99 50.93 -29.26
C SER A 4 40.77 50.18 -29.79
N PHE A 5 40.99 49.10 -30.55
CA PHE A 5 39.95 48.18 -30.99
C PHE A 5 39.68 47.16 -29.88
N SER A 6 38.53 47.26 -29.22
CA SER A 6 38.06 46.22 -28.30
C SER A 6 37.31 45.14 -29.07
N LEU A 7 37.86 43.93 -29.08
CA LEU A 7 37.26 42.75 -29.69
C LEU A 7 36.22 42.16 -28.71
N LEU A 8 34.93 42.37 -28.99
CA LEU A 8 33.83 41.74 -28.25
C LEU A 8 33.59 40.32 -28.78
N LEU A 9 34.00 39.32 -27.99
CA LEU A 9 33.65 37.91 -28.19
C LEU A 9 32.19 37.69 -27.76
N PHE A 10 31.29 37.51 -28.73
CA PHE A 10 29.95 37.00 -28.48
C PHE A 10 30.03 35.50 -28.16
N LEU A 11 29.92 35.15 -26.87
CA LEU A 11 29.61 33.79 -26.43
C LEU A 11 28.15 33.51 -26.79
N ALA A 12 27.92 32.82 -27.90
CA ALA A 12 26.61 32.27 -28.23
C ALA A 12 26.26 31.17 -27.21
N SER A 13 25.41 31.49 -26.24
CA SER A 13 24.79 30.51 -25.37
C SER A 13 23.76 29.73 -26.19
N PHE A 14 24.18 28.59 -26.75
CA PHE A 14 23.25 27.59 -27.26
C PHE A 14 22.38 27.12 -26.08
N PRO A 15 21.05 27.19 -26.16
CA PRO A 15 20.20 26.52 -25.19
C PRO A 15 20.51 25.03 -25.31
N VAL A 16 20.91 24.40 -24.20
CA VAL A 16 20.99 22.95 -24.12
C VAL A 16 19.56 22.44 -24.28
N ILE A 17 19.21 22.08 -25.50
CA ILE A 17 18.06 21.21 -25.77
C ILE A 17 18.47 19.88 -25.14
N LEU A 18 18.02 19.60 -23.90
CA LEU A 18 18.07 18.23 -23.39
C LEU A 18 17.21 17.42 -24.35
N ALA A 19 17.86 16.66 -25.24
CA ALA A 19 17.16 15.74 -26.11
C ALA A 19 16.46 14.72 -25.20
N GLN A 20 15.13 14.63 -25.32
CA GLN A 20 14.37 13.58 -24.65
C GLN A 20 14.70 12.26 -25.36
N GLU A 21 15.22 11.29 -24.63
CA GLU A 21 15.63 10.01 -25.18
C GLU A 21 14.41 9.12 -25.37
N VAL A 22 14.25 8.52 -26.54
CA VAL A 22 13.18 7.54 -26.78
C VAL A 22 13.79 6.14 -26.74
N ALA A 23 13.36 5.34 -25.77
CA ALA A 23 13.78 3.95 -25.62
C ALA A 23 12.64 3.00 -25.99
N HIS A 24 12.94 1.99 -26.81
CA HIS A 24 11.99 0.91 -27.09
C HIS A 24 12.19 -0.21 -26.07
N ALA A 25 11.10 -0.70 -25.48
CA ALA A 25 11.12 -1.83 -24.58
C ALA A 25 10.03 -2.84 -24.91
N THR A 26 10.31 -4.11 -24.63
CA THR A 26 9.38 -5.22 -24.76
C THR A 26 9.08 -5.78 -23.38
N ILE A 27 7.80 -5.90 -23.07
CA ILE A 27 7.29 -6.50 -21.84
C ILE A 27 6.60 -7.81 -22.20
N SER A 28 7.18 -8.90 -21.75
CA SER A 28 6.64 -10.25 -21.88
C SER A 28 5.85 -10.62 -20.62
N ILE A 29 4.64 -11.13 -20.81
CA ILE A 29 3.73 -11.51 -19.73
C ILE A 29 3.42 -12.99 -19.88
N ASP A 30 3.60 -13.75 -18.80
CA ASP A 30 3.20 -15.15 -18.73
C ASP A 30 1.76 -15.27 -18.24
N GLY A 31 0.84 -15.51 -19.19
CA GLY A 31 -0.58 -15.72 -18.93
C GLY A 31 -0.98 -17.15 -18.56
N THR A 32 -0.02 -18.10 -18.50
CA THR A 32 -0.32 -19.52 -18.25
C THR A 32 -0.62 -19.83 -16.78
N ALA A 33 0.02 -19.10 -15.86
CA ALA A 33 -0.05 -19.37 -14.44
C ALA A 33 0.15 -18.09 -13.61
N THR A 34 -0.49 -18.04 -12.45
CA THR A 34 -0.21 -17.02 -11.45
C THR A 34 1.04 -17.34 -10.64
N VAL A 35 1.94 -16.38 -10.46
CA VAL A 35 3.12 -16.52 -9.57
C VAL A 35 2.79 -16.29 -8.10
N ALA A 36 1.69 -15.59 -7.82
CA ALA A 36 1.17 -15.33 -6.49
C ALA A 36 -0.32 -14.98 -6.58
N VAL A 37 -1.01 -15.02 -5.43
CA VAL A 37 -2.43 -14.64 -5.33
C VAL A 37 -2.61 -13.69 -4.15
N ILE A 38 -3.10 -12.48 -4.38
CA ILE A 38 -3.38 -11.50 -3.32
C ILE A 38 -4.84 -11.57 -2.83
N ASP A 39 -5.16 -10.90 -1.71
CA ASP A 39 -6.54 -10.78 -1.23
C ASP A 39 -7.37 -9.84 -2.14
N ASP A 40 -8.69 -10.01 -2.18
CA ASP A 40 -9.59 -9.08 -2.89
C ASP A 40 -9.48 -7.64 -2.38
N ASN A 41 -9.19 -7.52 -1.08
CA ASN A 41 -9.03 -6.28 -0.34
C ASN A 41 -7.55 -6.07 0.01
N PHE A 42 -6.67 -6.33 -0.97
CA PHE A 42 -5.22 -6.18 -0.85
C PHE A 42 -4.82 -4.77 -0.40
N VAL A 43 -5.46 -3.73 -0.95
CA VAL A 43 -5.25 -2.35 -0.51
C VAL A 43 -5.95 -2.13 0.84
N CYS A 44 -5.16 -1.79 1.85
CA CYS A 44 -5.58 -1.50 3.20
C CYS A 44 -5.09 -0.10 3.61
N ALA A 45 -5.75 0.51 4.57
CA ALA A 45 -5.31 1.74 5.21
C ALA A 45 -5.31 1.59 6.74
N THR A 46 -4.53 2.39 7.44
CA THR A 46 -4.51 2.39 8.91
C THR A 46 -5.22 3.61 9.50
N LEU A 47 -5.70 3.46 10.74
CA LEU A 47 -6.07 4.57 11.62
C LEU A 47 -5.19 4.50 12.87
N ASP A 48 -4.67 5.65 13.30
CA ASP A 48 -3.66 5.73 14.37
C ASP A 48 -4.22 6.35 15.66
N TRP A 49 -3.51 6.14 16.75
CA TRP A 49 -3.77 6.67 18.08
C TRP A 49 -3.16 8.05 18.33
N TRP A 50 -2.20 8.51 17.53
CA TRP A 50 -1.47 9.76 17.78
C TRP A 50 -2.37 10.97 18.05
N PRO A 51 -2.24 11.64 19.20
CA PRO A 51 -2.99 12.87 19.50
C PRO A 51 -2.48 14.06 18.69
N HIS A 52 -3.28 15.13 18.65
CA HIS A 52 -2.99 16.37 17.91
C HIS A 52 -1.68 17.05 18.32
N ASP A 53 -1.22 16.84 19.55
CA ASP A 53 0.01 17.40 20.08
C ASP A 53 1.24 16.51 19.78
N LYS A 54 1.09 15.40 19.05
CA LYS A 54 2.22 14.65 18.50
C LYS A 54 2.93 15.45 17.42
N CYS A 55 4.13 15.91 17.76
CA CYS A 55 4.95 16.73 16.86
C CYS A 55 6.33 16.08 16.63
N ASN A 56 6.80 16.15 15.38
CA ASN A 56 8.16 15.84 14.98
C ASN A 56 8.67 16.99 14.13
N TYR A 57 9.96 17.32 14.21
CA TYR A 57 10.57 18.26 13.26
C TYR A 57 9.85 19.63 13.17
N ASN A 58 9.41 20.16 14.31
CA ASN A 58 8.64 21.42 14.42
C ASN A 58 7.32 21.46 13.63
N GLN A 59 6.69 20.30 13.43
CA GLN A 59 5.35 20.16 12.84
C GLN A 59 4.54 19.13 13.62
N CYS A 60 3.21 19.30 13.62
CA CYS A 60 2.27 18.39 14.29
C CYS A 60 1.26 17.89 13.25
N PRO A 61 1.66 17.00 12.33
CA PRO A 61 0.89 16.66 11.13
C PRO A 61 -0.32 15.76 11.41
N TRP A 62 -0.56 15.41 12.67
CA TRP A 62 -1.64 14.52 13.09
C TRP A 62 -2.97 15.25 13.32
N GLY A 63 -2.97 16.51 13.79
CA GLY A 63 -4.22 17.22 14.06
C GLY A 63 -5.25 16.38 14.82
N TYR A 64 -6.53 16.49 14.47
CA TYR A 64 -7.61 15.66 15.05
C TYR A 64 -7.88 14.40 14.20
N SER A 65 -6.82 13.65 13.85
CA SER A 65 -6.95 12.40 13.09
C SER A 65 -6.85 11.13 13.93
N SER A 66 -6.75 11.25 15.26
CA SER A 66 -6.70 10.08 16.13
C SER A 66 -8.01 9.32 16.08
N VAL A 67 -7.93 7.99 16.17
CA VAL A 67 -9.08 7.10 16.38
C VAL A 67 -9.98 7.58 17.52
N THR A 68 -9.39 8.22 18.55
CA THR A 68 -10.14 8.69 19.72
C THR A 68 -10.91 9.99 19.51
N ASN A 69 -10.61 10.81 18.49
CA ASN A 69 -11.18 12.16 18.39
C ASN A 69 -11.46 12.67 16.96
N MET A 70 -11.15 11.89 15.92
CA MET A 70 -11.50 12.24 14.54
C MET A 70 -13.01 12.43 14.37
N ASP A 71 -13.40 13.42 13.58
CA ASP A 71 -14.79 13.59 13.15
C ASP A 71 -15.20 12.44 12.22
N LEU A 72 -15.91 11.46 12.78
CA LEU A 72 -16.43 10.32 12.05
C LEU A 72 -17.69 10.67 11.26
N SER A 73 -18.31 11.83 11.49
CA SER A 73 -19.53 12.24 10.80
C SER A 73 -19.27 12.88 9.43
N HIS A 74 -18.03 13.29 9.16
CA HIS A 74 -17.69 13.99 7.93
C HIS A 74 -18.00 13.14 6.67
N PRO A 75 -18.79 13.65 5.70
CA PRO A 75 -19.22 12.87 4.54
C PRO A 75 -18.06 12.32 3.70
N LEU A 76 -17.02 13.13 3.46
CA LEU A 76 -15.83 12.71 2.71
C LEU A 76 -15.13 11.48 3.29
N LEU A 77 -15.10 11.31 4.62
CA LEU A 77 -14.51 10.12 5.24
C LEU A 77 -15.29 8.86 4.83
N SER A 78 -16.62 8.91 4.95
CA SER A 78 -17.48 7.76 4.62
C SER A 78 -17.45 7.45 3.13
N LYS A 79 -17.54 8.49 2.27
CA LYS A 79 -17.42 8.35 0.81
C LYS A 79 -16.06 7.79 0.40
N ALA A 80 -14.99 8.19 1.08
CA ALA A 80 -13.66 7.69 0.80
C ALA A 80 -13.55 6.19 1.10
N ILE A 81 -14.01 5.74 2.28
CA ILE A 81 -14.00 4.32 2.63
C ILE A 81 -14.86 3.50 1.64
N GLN A 82 -16.06 3.99 1.33
CA GLN A 82 -17.00 3.33 0.41
C GLN A 82 -16.48 3.23 -1.04
N ALA A 83 -15.56 4.10 -1.46
CA ALA A 83 -14.99 4.06 -2.81
C ALA A 83 -14.28 2.74 -3.13
N PHE A 84 -13.77 2.07 -2.11
CA PHE A 84 -13.14 0.75 -2.19
C PHE A 84 -14.13 -0.40 -2.00
N ARG A 85 -15.42 -0.11 -1.80
CA ARG A 85 -16.49 -1.03 -1.38
C ARG A 85 -16.25 -1.63 0.01
N ASN A 86 -15.18 -2.41 0.16
CA ASN A 86 -14.78 -3.08 1.40
C ASN A 86 -13.33 -2.72 1.77
N LEU A 87 -13.05 -1.44 2.04
CA LEU A 87 -11.69 -1.03 2.46
C LEU A 87 -11.32 -1.74 3.76
N ARG A 88 -10.17 -2.42 3.78
CA ARG A 88 -9.59 -2.92 5.02
C ARG A 88 -8.98 -1.77 5.81
N ILE A 89 -9.39 -1.64 7.07
CA ILE A 89 -8.93 -0.61 8.00
C ILE A 89 -8.26 -1.32 9.19
N ARG A 90 -6.95 -1.09 9.37
CA ARG A 90 -6.22 -1.52 10.57
C ARG A 90 -6.15 -0.38 11.58
N ILE A 91 -6.70 -0.59 12.77
CA ILE A 91 -6.61 0.34 13.89
C ILE A 91 -5.42 -0.08 14.75
N GLY A 92 -4.39 0.74 14.83
CA GLY A 92 -3.14 0.39 15.51
C GLY A 92 -2.13 1.54 15.55
N GLY A 93 -0.84 1.21 15.63
CA GLY A 93 0.26 2.18 15.67
C GLY A 93 0.91 2.27 17.05
N SER A 94 1.92 3.13 17.18
CA SER A 94 2.87 3.09 18.31
C SER A 94 2.24 3.21 19.71
N LEU A 95 1.12 3.94 19.86
CA LEU A 95 0.47 4.09 21.17
C LEU A 95 -0.48 2.94 21.53
N GLN A 96 -0.72 1.99 20.62
CA GLN A 96 -1.61 0.84 20.84
C GLN A 96 -1.30 0.08 22.13
N ASP A 97 -0.01 -0.14 22.41
CA ASP A 97 0.47 -0.84 23.60
C ASP A 97 0.39 -0.01 24.89
N GLN A 98 -0.28 1.14 24.85
CA GLN A 98 -0.58 2.00 25.99
C GLN A 98 -2.07 2.33 26.10
N VAL A 99 -2.91 1.76 25.24
CA VAL A 99 -4.37 1.94 25.25
C VAL A 99 -4.98 1.07 26.34
N LEU A 100 -5.84 1.68 27.15
CA LEU A 100 -6.77 1.02 28.06
C LEU A 100 -8.16 1.01 27.42
N TYR A 101 -8.91 -0.07 27.59
CA TYR A 101 -10.30 -0.13 27.13
C TYR A 101 -11.22 0.16 28.31
N ASP A 102 -12.13 1.14 28.15
CA ASP A 102 -13.08 1.59 29.18
C ASP A 102 -14.26 0.64 29.39
N VAL A 103 -13.95 -0.63 29.60
CA VAL A 103 -14.90 -1.67 29.97
C VAL A 103 -15.11 -1.67 31.48
N GLU A 104 -16.23 -2.20 31.96
CA GLU A 104 -16.63 -2.14 33.38
C GLU A 104 -15.56 -2.68 34.36
N SER A 105 -14.72 -3.61 33.92
CA SER A 105 -13.64 -4.18 34.72
C SER A 105 -12.42 -3.25 34.88
N LEU A 106 -12.36 -2.14 34.14
CA LEU A 106 -11.25 -1.20 34.20
C LEU A 106 -11.26 -0.45 35.55
N LYS A 107 -10.31 -0.81 36.41
CA LYS A 107 -10.16 -0.20 37.75
C LYS A 107 -9.49 1.18 37.74
N ALA A 108 -8.91 1.59 36.61
CA ALA A 108 -8.14 2.81 36.50
C ALA A 108 -8.97 3.92 35.82
N PRO A 109 -8.73 5.21 36.14
CA PRO A 109 -9.39 6.30 35.44
C PRO A 109 -9.12 6.26 33.93
N CYS A 110 -10.18 6.25 33.13
CA CYS A 110 -10.09 6.35 31.68
C CYS A 110 -9.76 7.80 31.30
N GLN A 111 -8.53 8.02 30.79
CA GLN A 111 -8.01 9.35 30.44
C GLN A 111 -7.47 9.33 29.00
N PRO A 112 -7.58 10.45 28.26
CA PRO A 112 -6.99 10.55 26.93
C PRO A 112 -5.45 10.56 27.03
N PHE A 113 -4.80 10.25 25.90
CA PHE A 113 -3.35 10.41 25.77
C PHE A 113 -2.93 11.84 26.06
N ARG A 114 -1.86 12.00 26.84
CA ARG A 114 -1.22 13.29 27.11
C ARG A 114 0.29 13.14 27.01
N LYS A 115 0.98 14.21 26.60
CA LYS A 115 2.44 14.26 26.70
C LYS A 115 2.88 13.97 28.14
N MET A 116 3.83 13.05 28.28
CA MET A 116 4.37 12.65 29.56
C MET A 116 5.84 12.31 29.40
N LYS A 117 6.70 13.08 30.05
CA LYS A 117 8.15 12.82 30.06
C LYS A 117 8.41 11.46 30.70
N GLY A 118 9.19 10.62 30.02
CA GLY A 118 9.49 9.25 30.48
C GLY A 118 8.40 8.22 30.18
N GLY A 119 7.23 8.65 29.67
CA GLY A 119 6.24 7.74 29.11
C GLY A 119 6.73 7.08 27.82
N LEU A 120 6.15 5.93 27.45
CA LEU A 120 6.54 5.24 26.22
C LEU A 120 6.14 6.10 25.02
N PHE A 121 7.10 6.30 24.11
CA PHE A 121 7.03 7.30 23.03
C PHE A 121 6.79 8.76 23.49
N GLY A 122 6.98 9.08 24.78
CA GLY A 122 6.76 10.41 25.34
C GLY A 122 5.31 10.73 25.69
N PHE A 123 4.45 9.72 25.79
CA PHE A 123 3.02 9.86 26.12
C PHE A 123 2.63 9.00 27.32
N SER A 124 1.55 9.40 27.99
CA SER A 124 0.89 8.61 29.03
C SER A 124 0.22 7.38 28.44
N LYS A 125 -0.32 6.53 29.31
CA LYS A 125 -1.43 5.65 28.91
C LYS A 125 -2.59 6.51 28.40
N GLY A 126 -3.30 5.99 27.41
CA GLY A 126 -4.53 6.57 26.88
C GLY A 126 -5.66 5.57 27.03
N CYS A 127 -6.88 6.02 26.76
CA CYS A 127 -8.05 5.18 26.95
C CYS A 127 -9.03 5.33 25.78
N LEU A 128 -9.56 4.20 25.32
CA LEU A 128 -10.66 4.12 24.36
C LEU A 128 -11.97 3.94 25.14
N HIS A 129 -12.79 4.98 25.14
CA HIS A 129 -14.15 4.89 25.68
C HIS A 129 -15.03 4.01 24.79
N MET A 130 -15.93 3.22 25.39
CA MET A 130 -16.79 2.29 24.63
C MET A 130 -17.81 2.99 23.76
N ASN A 131 -18.30 4.18 24.14
CA ASN A 131 -19.13 5.00 23.25
C ASN A 131 -18.38 5.39 21.96
N ARG A 132 -17.10 5.71 22.06
CA ARG A 132 -16.26 6.01 20.90
C ARG A 132 -16.03 4.76 20.05
N TRP A 133 -15.88 3.59 20.69
CA TRP A 133 -15.82 2.32 19.97
C TRP A 133 -17.12 2.01 19.22
N ASP A 134 -18.27 2.31 19.81
CA ASP A 134 -19.58 2.18 19.16
C ASP A 134 -19.67 3.09 17.92
N GLU A 135 -19.27 4.36 18.03
CA GLU A 135 -19.23 5.32 16.91
C GLU A 135 -18.37 4.82 15.74
N LEU A 136 -17.19 4.28 16.04
CA LEU A 136 -16.29 3.69 15.04
C LEU A 136 -16.94 2.51 14.33
N ASN A 137 -17.58 1.60 15.07
CA ASN A 137 -18.27 0.46 14.47
C ASN A 137 -19.50 0.87 13.65
N HIS A 138 -20.20 1.94 14.03
CA HIS A 138 -21.26 2.51 13.19
C HIS A 138 -20.70 3.06 11.87
N LEU A 139 -19.54 3.71 11.88
CA LEU A 139 -18.83 4.10 10.66
C LEU A 139 -18.45 2.87 9.81
N PHE A 140 -17.88 1.84 10.41
CA PHE A 140 -17.44 0.65 9.66
C PHE A 140 -18.63 -0.09 9.04
N SER A 141 -19.70 -0.29 9.81
CA SER A 141 -20.90 -0.96 9.35
C SER A 141 -21.57 -0.21 8.19
N ARG A 142 -21.68 1.12 8.25
CA ARG A 142 -22.34 1.90 7.18
C ARG A 142 -21.47 2.09 5.93
N THR A 143 -20.15 1.91 6.07
CA THR A 143 -19.21 2.05 4.95
C THR A 143 -18.81 0.73 4.31
N GLY A 144 -19.08 -0.41 4.97
CA GLY A 144 -18.64 -1.73 4.52
C GLY A 144 -17.17 -2.04 4.85
N ALA A 145 -16.53 -1.25 5.71
CA ALA A 145 -15.12 -1.44 6.04
C ALA A 145 -14.86 -2.80 6.71
N ILE A 146 -13.74 -3.43 6.34
CA ILE A 146 -13.24 -4.65 6.96
C ILE A 146 -12.25 -4.27 8.05
N VAL A 147 -12.50 -4.65 9.30
CA VAL A 147 -11.75 -4.11 10.44
C VAL A 147 -10.73 -5.10 10.97
N THR A 148 -9.47 -4.65 11.07
CA THR A 148 -8.43 -5.27 11.88
C THR A 148 -8.15 -4.37 13.09
N PHE A 149 -8.23 -4.88 14.32
CA PHE A 149 -7.99 -4.08 15.52
C PHE A 149 -6.79 -4.59 16.30
N GLY A 150 -5.84 -3.71 16.60
CA GLY A 150 -4.64 -4.00 17.38
C GLY A 150 -4.86 -3.87 18.89
N LEU A 151 -4.56 -4.96 19.61
CA LEU A 151 -4.68 -5.08 21.06
C LEU A 151 -3.41 -4.63 21.78
N ASN A 152 -3.57 -4.14 23.02
CA ASN A 152 -2.45 -3.78 23.88
C ASN A 152 -1.74 -5.03 24.44
N ALA A 153 -0.53 -5.29 23.98
CA ALA A 153 0.30 -6.42 24.40
C ALA A 153 1.18 -6.13 25.63
N LEU A 154 1.23 -4.87 26.10
CA LEU A 154 2.00 -4.46 27.28
C LEU A 154 1.17 -4.31 28.56
N TYR A 155 -0.15 -4.52 28.51
CA TYR A 155 -0.98 -4.49 29.72
C TYR A 155 -0.54 -5.56 30.74
N GLY A 156 -0.32 -5.14 32.00
CA GLY A 156 0.21 -6.00 33.08
C GLY A 156 1.73 -6.24 33.04
N ARG A 157 2.42 -5.92 31.94
CA ARG A 157 3.87 -6.11 31.81
C ARG A 157 4.65 -4.99 32.52
N HIS A 158 5.92 -5.27 32.77
CA HIS A 158 6.88 -4.30 33.31
C HIS A 158 8.21 -4.35 32.54
N GLN A 159 8.96 -3.25 32.57
CA GLN A 159 10.31 -3.22 32.02
C GLN A 159 11.26 -4.01 32.92
N ILE A 160 11.93 -5.01 32.34
CA ILE A 160 12.98 -5.76 33.03
C ILE A 160 14.33 -5.06 32.84
N ARG A 161 14.49 -4.43 31.67
CA ARG A 161 15.59 -3.53 31.33
C ARG A 161 15.08 -2.48 30.33
N LYS A 162 15.84 -1.42 30.10
CA LYS A 162 15.46 -0.33 29.19
C LYS A 162 14.98 -0.87 27.84
N GLY A 163 13.72 -0.60 27.50
CA GLY A 163 13.09 -1.00 26.24
C GLY A 163 12.73 -2.49 26.11
N VAL A 164 12.97 -3.32 27.12
CA VAL A 164 12.63 -4.76 27.09
C VAL A 164 11.64 -5.07 28.20
N TRP A 165 10.50 -5.61 27.79
CA TRP A 165 9.35 -5.86 28.64
C TRP A 165 9.19 -7.35 28.91
N GLY A 166 8.82 -7.69 30.14
CA GLY A 166 8.51 -9.04 30.58
C GLY A 166 7.40 -9.07 31.63
N GLY A 167 7.32 -10.17 32.35
CA GLY A 167 6.14 -10.52 33.13
C GLY A 167 5.07 -11.20 32.28
N ALA A 168 3.99 -11.65 32.92
CA ALA A 168 2.82 -12.18 32.23
C ALA A 168 2.01 -11.04 31.60
N TRP A 169 1.44 -11.28 30.42
CA TRP A 169 0.43 -10.39 29.87
C TRP A 169 -0.88 -10.56 30.63
N ASP A 170 -1.41 -9.46 31.16
CA ASP A 170 -2.73 -9.45 31.76
C ASP A 170 -3.79 -9.32 30.64
N SER A 171 -4.40 -10.44 30.28
CA SER A 171 -5.38 -10.50 29.20
C SER A 171 -6.78 -9.97 29.57
N SER A 172 -7.03 -9.60 30.83
CA SER A 172 -8.39 -9.26 31.32
C SER A 172 -9.02 -8.09 30.57
N ASN A 173 -8.29 -6.98 30.42
CA ASN A 173 -8.81 -5.78 29.74
C ASN A 173 -9.10 -6.06 28.25
N ALA A 174 -8.22 -6.81 27.56
CA ALA A 174 -8.43 -7.20 26.16
C ALA A 174 -9.59 -8.19 26.01
N ARG A 175 -9.69 -9.19 26.89
CA ARG A 175 -10.79 -10.16 26.91
C ARG A 175 -12.14 -9.47 27.06
N ASP A 176 -12.25 -8.54 28.00
CA ASP A 176 -13.51 -7.84 28.28
C ASP A 176 -13.87 -6.87 27.15
N PHE A 177 -12.87 -6.24 26.51
CA PHE A 177 -13.09 -5.43 25.29
C PHE A 177 -13.59 -6.26 24.10
N ILE A 178 -12.99 -7.44 23.87
CA ILE A 178 -13.47 -8.36 22.83
C ILE A 178 -14.87 -8.84 23.17
N ASN A 179 -15.15 -9.17 24.44
CA ASN A 179 -16.48 -9.58 24.89
C ASN A 179 -17.53 -8.50 24.67
N TYR A 180 -17.22 -7.25 25.02
CA TYR A 180 -18.08 -6.10 24.71
C TYR A 180 -18.36 -6.03 23.21
N THR A 181 -17.32 -6.09 22.38
CA THR A 181 -17.44 -6.07 20.91
C THR A 181 -18.35 -7.17 20.37
N VAL A 182 -18.19 -8.40 20.85
CA VAL A 182 -19.04 -9.55 20.48
C VAL A 182 -20.48 -9.33 20.94
N SER A 183 -20.69 -8.87 22.18
CA SER A 183 -22.03 -8.64 22.75
C SER A 183 -22.84 -7.59 21.99
N LYS A 184 -22.15 -6.61 21.37
CA LYS A 184 -22.75 -5.57 20.54
C LYS A 184 -23.02 -6.04 19.09
N GLY A 185 -22.58 -7.25 18.72
CA GLY A 185 -22.68 -7.77 17.36
C GLY A 185 -21.75 -7.07 16.36
N TYR A 186 -20.71 -6.39 16.85
CA TYR A 186 -19.76 -5.70 15.99
C TYR A 186 -18.87 -6.68 15.23
N LYS A 187 -18.64 -6.39 13.95
CA LYS A 187 -17.95 -7.27 13.03
C LYS A 187 -16.47 -6.90 12.95
N ILE A 188 -15.62 -7.70 13.57
CA ILE A 188 -14.17 -7.59 13.48
C ILE A 188 -13.65 -8.78 12.67
N ASP A 189 -12.93 -8.49 11.59
CA ASP A 189 -12.36 -9.51 10.71
C ASP A 189 -11.10 -10.13 11.31
N SER A 190 -10.29 -9.31 11.99
CA SER A 190 -9.05 -9.78 12.61
C SER A 190 -8.67 -8.99 13.86
N TRP A 191 -8.07 -9.71 14.81
CA TRP A 191 -7.40 -9.13 15.97
C TRP A 191 -5.90 -9.17 15.76
N GLU A 192 -5.22 -8.05 15.92
CA GLU A 192 -3.76 -7.97 15.94
C GLU A 192 -3.26 -7.86 17.40
N TYR A 193 -2.12 -8.45 17.72
CA TYR A 193 -1.55 -8.40 19.06
C TYR A 193 -0.34 -7.47 19.11
N GLY A 194 -0.40 -6.35 19.84
CA GLY A 194 0.74 -5.43 19.99
C GLY A 194 1.23 -4.73 18.72
N ASN A 195 2.18 -3.81 18.88
CA ASN A 195 2.75 -3.02 17.78
C ASN A 195 4.26 -2.79 17.99
N GLU A 196 5.07 -3.23 17.02
CA GLU A 196 6.52 -3.01 16.94
C GLU A 196 7.32 -3.54 18.15
N LEU A 197 6.85 -4.66 18.70
CA LEU A 197 7.48 -5.36 19.83
C LEU A 197 8.47 -6.46 19.40
N SER A 198 8.56 -6.74 18.10
CA SER A 198 9.42 -7.79 17.52
C SER A 198 10.89 -7.37 17.44
N GLY A 199 11.79 -8.36 17.50
CA GLY A 199 13.24 -8.12 17.41
C GLY A 199 13.75 -7.23 18.54
N SER A 200 14.46 -6.15 18.19
CA SER A 200 14.89 -5.11 19.13
C SER A 200 13.78 -4.16 19.56
N GLY A 201 12.64 -4.18 18.87
CA GLY A 201 11.56 -3.20 19.02
C GLY A 201 11.96 -1.78 18.60
N VAL A 202 11.00 -0.86 18.67
CA VAL A 202 11.24 0.58 18.45
C VAL A 202 11.45 1.32 19.77
N SER A 203 10.47 1.26 20.68
CA SER A 203 10.61 1.78 22.07
C SER A 203 10.35 0.71 23.13
N ALA A 204 9.78 -0.43 22.73
CA ALA A 204 9.50 -1.57 23.58
C ALA A 204 9.72 -2.85 22.76
N SER A 205 10.16 -3.92 23.42
CA SER A 205 10.32 -5.25 22.83
C SER A 205 9.87 -6.32 23.80
N VAL A 206 9.36 -7.42 23.25
CA VAL A 206 8.98 -8.63 23.98
C VAL A 206 9.65 -9.82 23.29
N SER A 207 10.19 -10.76 24.07
CA SER A 207 10.82 -11.95 23.50
C SER A 207 9.80 -12.76 22.69
N ALA A 208 10.23 -13.34 21.56
CA ALA A 208 9.37 -14.19 20.72
C ALA A 208 8.73 -15.36 21.49
N GLU A 209 9.38 -15.88 22.54
CA GLU A 209 8.83 -16.96 23.36
C GLU A 209 7.65 -16.51 24.22
N LEU A 210 7.80 -15.41 24.97
CA LEU A 210 6.68 -14.84 25.73
C LEU A 210 5.53 -14.43 24.79
N TYR A 211 5.88 -13.75 23.71
CA TYR A 211 4.91 -13.26 22.74
C TYR A 211 4.13 -14.41 22.09
N GLY A 212 4.81 -15.50 21.70
CA GLY A 212 4.15 -16.69 21.14
C GLY A 212 3.21 -17.39 22.12
N LYS A 213 3.57 -17.47 23.41
CA LYS A 213 2.70 -18.02 24.47
C LYS A 213 1.46 -17.15 24.68
N ASP A 214 1.61 -15.83 24.62
CA ASP A 214 0.47 -14.92 24.74
C ASP A 214 -0.50 -15.08 23.56
N LEU A 215 0.00 -15.29 22.35
CA LEU A 215 -0.87 -15.51 21.17
C LEU A 215 -1.69 -16.79 21.28
N ILE A 216 -1.14 -17.85 21.89
CA ILE A 216 -1.91 -19.08 22.19
C ILE A 216 -3.07 -18.73 23.13
N ASN A 217 -2.78 -18.04 24.23
CA ASN A 217 -3.81 -17.60 25.18
C ASN A 217 -4.86 -16.68 24.51
N LEU A 218 -4.42 -15.73 23.68
CA LEU A 218 -5.32 -14.85 22.94
C LEU A 218 -6.19 -15.63 21.94
N LYS A 219 -5.64 -16.64 21.25
CA LYS A 219 -6.41 -17.50 20.36
C LYS A 219 -7.51 -18.25 21.12
N ASP A 220 -7.19 -18.77 22.30
CA ASP A 220 -8.18 -19.42 23.18
C ASP A 220 -9.27 -18.44 23.64
N ILE A 221 -8.91 -17.23 24.02
CA ILE A 221 -9.86 -16.17 24.38
C ILE A 221 -10.81 -15.87 23.21
N VAL A 222 -10.26 -15.64 22.00
CA VAL A 222 -11.05 -15.34 20.80
C VAL A 222 -11.98 -16.52 20.46
N ASN A 223 -11.47 -17.75 20.44
CA ASN A 223 -12.28 -18.94 20.15
C ASN A 223 -13.44 -19.09 21.15
N ASN A 224 -13.19 -18.87 22.44
CA ASN A 224 -14.19 -18.99 23.49
C ASN A 224 -15.26 -17.90 23.41
N LEU A 225 -14.86 -16.64 23.19
CA LEU A 225 -15.80 -15.51 23.11
C LEU A 225 -16.64 -15.57 21.83
N TYR A 226 -16.05 -15.99 20.71
CA TYR A 226 -16.74 -16.14 19.43
C TYR A 226 -17.38 -17.51 19.22
N LYS A 227 -17.45 -18.40 20.23
CA LYS A 227 -17.92 -19.79 20.06
C LYS A 227 -19.28 -19.90 19.36
N ASN A 228 -20.22 -19.03 19.74
CA ASN A 228 -21.59 -18.97 19.23
C ASN A 228 -21.79 -17.89 18.15
N SER A 229 -20.70 -17.25 17.69
CA SER A 229 -20.74 -16.27 16.61
C SER A 229 -20.51 -16.95 15.27
N ASP A 230 -21.22 -16.51 14.24
CA ASP A 230 -20.94 -16.92 12.86
C ASP A 230 -19.60 -16.36 12.35
N LEU A 231 -19.13 -15.27 12.97
CA LEU A 231 -17.82 -14.69 12.68
C LEU A 231 -16.73 -15.41 13.46
N LYS A 232 -15.66 -15.78 12.77
CA LYS A 232 -14.43 -16.33 13.36
C LYS A 232 -13.25 -15.44 12.97
N PRO A 233 -12.93 -14.41 13.77
CA PRO A 233 -11.87 -13.48 13.42
C PRO A 233 -10.50 -14.17 13.33
N ALA A 234 -9.70 -13.74 12.36
CA ALA A 234 -8.31 -14.18 12.24
C ALA A 234 -7.42 -13.54 13.31
N LEU A 235 -6.33 -14.22 13.67
CA LEU A 235 -5.31 -13.67 14.54
C LEU A 235 -4.09 -13.23 13.72
N VAL A 236 -3.67 -11.98 13.93
CA VAL A 236 -2.64 -11.27 13.16
C VAL A 236 -1.50 -10.88 14.08
N ALA A 237 -0.25 -11.08 13.66
CA ALA A 237 0.93 -10.77 14.47
C ALA A 237 2.21 -10.81 13.61
N PRO A 238 3.33 -10.18 14.02
CA PRO A 238 3.50 -9.40 15.25
C PRO A 238 3.31 -7.89 15.12
N GLY A 239 2.94 -7.38 13.94
CA GLY A 239 2.77 -5.93 13.73
C GLY A 239 4.05 -5.14 13.97
N GLY A 240 5.21 -5.62 13.49
CA GLY A 240 6.50 -4.97 13.72
C GLY A 240 7.50 -5.11 12.58
N PHE A 241 8.73 -4.63 12.74
CA PHE A 241 9.76 -4.81 11.71
C PHE A 241 10.22 -6.28 11.64
N PHE A 242 10.51 -6.74 10.43
CA PHE A 242 10.92 -8.12 10.20
C PHE A 242 12.30 -8.41 10.80
N ASP A 243 12.35 -9.40 11.67
CA ASP A 243 13.59 -9.99 12.20
C ASP A 243 13.51 -11.51 12.00
N LYS A 244 14.41 -12.07 11.19
CA LYS A 244 14.32 -13.46 10.74
C LYS A 244 14.29 -14.45 11.90
N GLN A 245 15.13 -14.26 12.92
CA GLN A 245 15.24 -15.19 14.04
C GLN A 245 14.04 -15.08 14.98
N TRP A 246 13.62 -13.85 15.26
CA TRP A 246 12.46 -13.58 16.12
C TRP A 246 11.18 -14.12 15.48
N TYR A 247 10.95 -13.90 14.18
CA TYR A 247 9.77 -14.38 13.46
C TYR A 247 9.76 -15.91 13.35
N ALA A 248 10.90 -16.52 13.03
CA ALA A 248 11.01 -17.99 13.02
C ALA A 248 10.73 -18.58 14.40
N LYS A 249 11.25 -17.97 15.48
CA LYS A 249 10.99 -18.40 16.85
C LYS A 249 9.52 -18.21 17.24
N LEU A 250 8.89 -17.10 16.85
CA LEU A 250 7.47 -16.85 17.09
C LEU A 250 6.61 -17.97 16.49
N LEU A 251 6.83 -18.29 15.21
CA LEU A 251 6.05 -19.33 14.51
C LEU A 251 6.26 -20.72 15.13
N LYS A 252 7.49 -21.04 15.54
CA LYS A 252 7.78 -22.30 16.26
C LYS A 252 7.11 -22.39 17.62
N VAL A 253 7.08 -21.29 18.39
CA VAL A 253 6.51 -21.27 19.74
C VAL A 253 4.99 -21.26 19.71
N SER A 254 4.40 -20.42 18.85
CA SER A 254 2.94 -20.35 18.72
C SER A 254 2.36 -21.61 18.07
N GLY A 255 3.05 -22.19 17.09
CA GLY A 255 2.61 -23.41 16.42
C GLY A 255 1.46 -23.22 15.44
N SER A 256 1.01 -24.34 14.88
CA SER A 256 0.04 -24.34 13.78
C SER A 256 -1.35 -23.86 14.20
N GLY A 257 -1.99 -23.07 13.35
CA GLY A 257 -3.38 -22.61 13.57
C GLY A 257 -3.55 -21.45 14.55
N ILE A 258 -2.47 -20.96 15.18
CA ILE A 258 -2.52 -19.79 16.07
C ILE A 258 -2.52 -18.50 15.26
N VAL A 259 -1.43 -18.21 14.54
CA VAL A 259 -1.31 -17.00 13.71
C VAL A 259 -1.77 -17.31 12.29
N ASN A 260 -2.81 -16.60 11.84
CA ASN A 260 -3.34 -16.72 10.48
C ASN A 260 -2.52 -15.87 9.49
N TYR A 261 -2.17 -14.65 9.91
CA TYR A 261 -1.43 -13.71 9.08
C TYR A 261 -0.21 -13.16 9.82
N VAL A 262 0.96 -13.32 9.20
CA VAL A 262 2.23 -12.80 9.71
C VAL A 262 2.43 -11.39 9.17
N THR A 263 2.28 -10.38 10.01
CA THR A 263 2.44 -8.97 9.62
C THR A 263 3.85 -8.46 9.82
N HIS A 264 4.33 -7.63 8.89
CA HIS A 264 5.51 -6.80 9.10
C HIS A 264 5.28 -5.34 8.69
N HIS A 265 6.10 -4.43 9.20
CA HIS A 265 6.06 -3.00 8.90
C HIS A 265 7.15 -2.61 7.90
N ILE A 266 6.84 -1.66 6.99
CA ILE A 266 7.77 -1.19 5.96
C ILE A 266 7.89 0.34 5.97
N TYR A 267 9.08 0.83 6.34
CA TYR A 267 9.48 2.25 6.25
C TYR A 267 10.88 2.35 5.63
N ASN A 268 10.97 2.02 4.34
CA ASN A 268 12.22 1.83 3.62
C ASN A 268 12.81 3.09 2.98
N LEU A 269 12.21 4.29 3.12
CA LEU A 269 12.76 5.55 2.61
C LEU A 269 13.62 6.30 3.65
N GLY A 270 13.46 6.01 4.94
CA GLY A 270 14.15 6.68 6.04
C GLY A 270 13.26 7.64 6.84
N ALA A 271 13.87 8.61 7.53
CA ALA A 271 13.14 9.56 8.36
C ALA A 271 12.36 10.58 7.52
N GLY A 272 11.20 11.03 8.00
CA GLY A 272 10.41 12.10 7.38
C GLY A 272 11.15 13.44 7.23
N MET A 273 12.24 13.67 7.98
CA MET A 273 13.08 14.87 7.82
C MET A 273 14.21 14.72 6.79
N ASP A 274 14.38 13.55 6.17
CA ASP A 274 15.49 13.30 5.26
C ASP A 274 15.34 14.18 3.99
N PRO A 275 16.32 15.04 3.66
CA PRO A 275 16.24 15.88 2.47
C PRO A 275 16.30 15.08 1.16
N ASN A 276 16.73 13.81 1.20
CA ASN A 276 16.94 12.96 0.03
C ASN A 276 15.74 12.04 -0.28
N LEU A 277 14.58 12.20 0.36
CA LEU A 277 13.42 11.33 0.12
C LEU A 277 13.05 11.24 -1.36
N VAL A 278 12.96 12.37 -2.07
CA VAL A 278 12.65 12.38 -3.52
C VAL A 278 13.70 11.59 -4.32
N LYS A 279 14.98 11.79 -4.04
CA LYS A 279 16.07 11.08 -4.70
C LYS A 279 15.96 9.57 -4.50
N LYS A 280 15.63 9.12 -3.29
CA LYS A 280 15.44 7.72 -2.95
C LYS A 280 14.21 7.11 -3.63
N ILE A 281 13.13 7.87 -3.74
CA ILE A 281 11.90 7.43 -4.40
C ILE A 281 12.11 7.24 -5.92
N LEU A 282 12.94 8.08 -6.54
CA LEU A 282 13.21 8.01 -7.99
C LEU A 282 14.41 7.10 -8.33
N ASP A 283 15.01 6.43 -7.34
CA ASP A 283 16.13 5.51 -7.53
C ASP A 283 15.63 4.05 -7.58
N PRO A 284 15.61 3.39 -8.75
CA PRO A 284 15.11 2.02 -8.88
C PRO A 284 15.94 1.00 -8.09
N HIS A 285 17.24 1.24 -7.91
CA HIS A 285 18.09 0.35 -7.11
C HIS A 285 17.80 0.52 -5.62
N TYR A 286 17.53 1.74 -5.16
CA TYR A 286 17.11 1.97 -3.78
C TYR A 286 15.77 1.30 -3.47
N LEU A 287 14.76 1.49 -4.33
CA LEU A 287 13.43 0.87 -4.16
C LEU A 287 13.50 -0.66 -4.11
N SER A 288 14.34 -1.27 -4.95
CA SER A 288 14.45 -2.73 -5.08
C SER A 288 15.02 -3.42 -3.83
N LYS A 289 15.67 -2.70 -2.91
CA LYS A 289 16.28 -3.28 -1.69
C LYS A 289 15.27 -3.98 -0.78
N VAL A 290 14.02 -3.50 -0.75
CA VAL A 290 12.96 -4.09 0.09
C VAL A 290 12.59 -5.51 -0.32
N SER A 291 12.87 -5.90 -1.57
CA SER A 291 12.57 -7.24 -2.09
C SER A 291 13.21 -8.35 -1.26
N GLU A 292 14.39 -8.11 -0.68
CA GLU A 292 15.05 -9.04 0.24
C GLU A 292 14.22 -9.27 1.50
N THR A 293 13.57 -8.23 2.03
CA THR A 293 12.70 -8.36 3.21
C THR A 293 11.48 -9.23 2.89
N PHE A 294 10.83 -9.00 1.74
CA PHE A 294 9.68 -9.82 1.32
C PHE A 294 10.08 -11.27 1.05
N SER A 295 11.20 -11.49 0.35
CA SER A 295 11.74 -12.82 0.08
C SER A 295 12.07 -13.58 1.37
N ASN A 296 12.79 -12.94 2.29
CA ASN A 296 13.17 -13.55 3.56
C ASN A 296 11.97 -13.86 4.46
N LEU A 297 10.95 -12.99 4.48
CA LEU A 297 9.70 -13.27 5.20
C LEU A 297 8.97 -14.45 4.58
N SER A 298 8.82 -14.48 3.26
CA SER A 298 8.17 -15.58 2.55
C SER A 298 8.87 -16.92 2.83
N GLN A 299 10.20 -16.97 2.75
CA GLN A 299 10.98 -18.14 3.11
C GLN A 299 10.80 -18.54 4.59
N THR A 300 10.77 -17.56 5.49
CA THR A 300 10.60 -17.81 6.94
C THR A 300 9.24 -18.44 7.23
N ILE A 301 8.17 -17.96 6.59
CA ILE A 301 6.83 -18.52 6.71
C ILE A 301 6.79 -19.92 6.11
N GLN A 302 7.31 -20.14 4.90
CA GLN A 302 7.35 -21.46 4.28
C GLN A 302 8.04 -22.52 5.16
N GLN A 303 9.13 -22.14 5.83
CA GLN A 303 9.92 -23.05 6.66
C GLN A 303 9.34 -23.28 8.06
N ASN A 304 8.74 -22.27 8.67
CA ASN A 304 8.40 -22.30 10.11
C ASN A 304 6.90 -22.18 10.40
N GLY A 305 6.10 -21.75 9.42
CA GLY A 305 4.66 -21.55 9.57
C GLY A 305 3.90 -21.59 8.25
N PRO A 306 3.96 -22.70 7.46
CA PRO A 306 3.35 -22.78 6.13
C PRO A 306 1.82 -22.65 6.13
N TRP A 307 1.18 -22.66 7.31
CA TRP A 307 -0.26 -22.39 7.49
C TRP A 307 -0.62 -20.90 7.47
N ALA A 308 0.36 -20.00 7.58
CA ALA A 308 0.14 -18.56 7.67
C ALA A 308 0.46 -17.86 6.35
N SER A 309 -0.09 -16.66 6.16
CA SER A 309 0.20 -15.80 5.00
C SER A 309 0.85 -14.47 5.41
N ALA A 310 1.68 -13.89 4.54
CA ALA A 310 2.36 -12.63 4.81
C ALA A 310 1.47 -11.41 4.54
N TRP A 311 1.46 -10.44 5.45
CA TRP A 311 0.81 -9.13 5.31
C TRP A 311 1.82 -8.00 5.57
N VAL A 312 1.71 -6.89 4.83
CA VAL A 312 2.25 -5.60 5.28
C VAL A 312 1.19 -4.93 6.15
N GLY A 313 1.38 -4.98 7.46
CA GLY A 313 0.43 -4.45 8.45
C GLY A 313 0.48 -2.92 8.58
N GLU A 314 1.62 -2.31 8.24
CA GLU A 314 1.79 -0.86 8.29
C GLU A 314 2.92 -0.43 7.37
N SER A 315 2.71 0.62 6.57
CA SER A 315 3.77 1.19 5.75
C SER A 315 3.48 2.63 5.36
N GLY A 316 4.44 3.53 5.55
CA GLY A 316 4.34 4.94 5.13
C GLY A 316 5.54 5.44 4.33
N GLY A 317 6.49 4.56 3.99
CA GLY A 317 7.71 4.86 3.26
C GLY A 317 8.73 5.58 4.14
N ALA A 318 8.40 6.80 4.57
CA ALA A 318 9.18 7.58 5.51
C ALA A 318 8.57 7.53 6.93
N TYR A 319 9.34 7.08 7.92
CA TYR A 319 8.89 7.02 9.32
C TYR A 319 8.87 8.42 9.95
N ASN A 320 8.38 8.53 11.20
CA ASN A 320 8.19 9.81 11.91
C ASN A 320 7.21 10.77 11.19
N SER A 321 6.04 10.24 10.83
CA SER A 321 4.91 10.98 10.24
C SER A 321 5.08 11.41 8.78
N GLY A 322 5.97 10.76 8.02
CA GLY A 322 6.16 11.04 6.59
C GLY A 322 6.93 12.32 6.28
N GLY A 323 7.39 12.43 5.04
CA GLY A 323 8.11 13.59 4.52
C GLY A 323 7.19 14.75 4.21
N ARG A 324 7.46 15.92 4.81
CA ARG A 324 6.69 17.14 4.56
C ARG A 324 6.87 17.58 3.10
N HIS A 325 5.78 17.82 2.38
CA HIS A 325 5.79 18.19 0.94
C HIS A 325 6.44 17.13 0.04
N VAL A 326 6.39 15.87 0.49
CA VAL A 326 6.89 14.71 -0.26
C VAL A 326 5.86 13.59 -0.15
N SER A 327 5.58 13.10 1.06
CA SER A 327 4.71 11.94 1.29
C SER A 327 3.23 12.20 1.00
N ASP A 328 2.83 13.46 0.88
CA ASP A 328 1.49 13.94 0.52
C ASP A 328 1.43 14.45 -0.93
N THR A 329 2.42 14.12 -1.77
CA THR A 329 2.56 14.67 -3.12
C THR A 329 2.73 13.57 -4.17
N PHE A 330 2.59 13.92 -5.45
CA PHE A 330 2.65 12.98 -6.58
C PHE A 330 3.89 12.08 -6.55
N VAL A 331 5.05 12.60 -6.15
CA VAL A 331 6.30 11.83 -6.11
C VAL A 331 6.19 10.59 -5.23
N ASN A 332 5.42 10.60 -4.15
CA ASN A 332 5.33 9.46 -3.24
C ASN A 332 4.61 8.26 -3.87
N SER A 333 3.77 8.51 -4.88
CA SER A 333 2.99 7.50 -5.60
C SER A 333 3.88 6.51 -6.36
N PHE A 334 5.05 6.97 -6.83
CA PHE A 334 6.07 6.10 -7.41
C PHE A 334 6.48 5.02 -6.42
N TRP A 335 6.84 5.41 -5.19
CA TRP A 335 7.19 4.47 -4.14
C TRP A 335 5.99 3.59 -3.78
N TYR A 336 4.82 4.18 -3.54
CA TYR A 336 3.69 3.44 -3.02
C TYR A 336 3.21 2.34 -3.98
N LEU A 337 2.98 2.67 -5.26
CA LEU A 337 2.56 1.69 -6.25
C LEU A 337 3.66 0.66 -6.55
N ASP A 338 4.92 1.07 -6.48
CA ASP A 338 6.03 0.13 -6.59
C ASP A 338 6.06 -0.87 -5.42
N GLN A 339 5.80 -0.42 -4.19
CA GLN A 339 5.71 -1.33 -3.04
C GLN A 339 4.52 -2.29 -3.16
N LEU A 340 3.37 -1.84 -3.66
CA LEU A 340 2.21 -2.72 -3.92
C LEU A 340 2.58 -3.81 -4.92
N GLY A 341 3.21 -3.43 -6.05
CA GLY A 341 3.69 -4.34 -7.07
C GLY A 341 4.76 -5.33 -6.58
N MET A 342 5.73 -4.87 -5.80
CA MET A 342 6.74 -5.78 -5.24
C MET A 342 6.14 -6.73 -4.21
N ALA A 343 5.33 -6.23 -3.27
CA ALA A 343 4.75 -7.07 -2.23
C ALA A 343 3.86 -8.17 -2.82
N SER A 344 3.06 -7.87 -3.84
CA SER A 344 2.17 -8.85 -4.48
C SER A 344 2.95 -10.04 -5.06
N ARG A 345 4.10 -9.80 -5.69
CA ARG A 345 4.97 -10.84 -6.27
C ARG A 345 5.54 -11.82 -5.25
N TYR A 346 5.68 -11.39 -3.99
CA TYR A 346 6.15 -12.25 -2.89
C TYR A 346 5.00 -12.90 -2.11
N ASN A 347 3.80 -12.95 -2.71
CA ASN A 347 2.62 -13.59 -2.14
C ASN A 347 2.13 -12.95 -0.82
N THR A 348 2.44 -11.66 -0.63
CA THR A 348 1.86 -10.83 0.43
C THR A 348 0.38 -10.59 0.11
N LYS A 349 -0.52 -10.87 1.05
CA LYS A 349 -1.97 -10.85 0.80
C LYS A 349 -2.63 -9.50 1.03
N VAL A 350 -2.05 -8.65 1.88
CA VAL A 350 -2.59 -7.33 2.25
C VAL A 350 -1.45 -6.34 2.43
N TYR A 351 -1.68 -5.10 2.03
CA TYR A 351 -0.77 -3.97 2.19
C TYR A 351 -1.47 -2.76 2.79
N CYS A 352 -1.21 -2.49 4.07
CA CYS A 352 -1.81 -1.40 4.82
C CYS A 352 -0.96 -0.12 4.76
N ARG A 353 -1.52 0.91 4.11
CA ARG A 353 -0.94 2.25 4.05
C ARG A 353 -1.18 3.00 5.35
N GLN A 354 -0.08 3.40 5.96
CA GLN A 354 -0.04 4.41 7.00
C GLN A 354 -0.14 5.80 6.35
N THR A 355 -1.24 6.54 6.49
CA THR A 355 -2.54 6.22 7.13
C THR A 355 -3.70 6.57 6.19
N LEU A 356 -4.94 6.24 6.57
CA LEU A 356 -6.13 6.83 5.94
C LEU A 356 -6.17 8.36 6.16
N VAL A 357 -5.97 8.82 7.40
CA VAL A 357 -5.91 10.24 7.79
C VAL A 357 -4.79 10.44 8.81
N GLY A 358 -4.07 11.55 8.74
CA GLY A 358 -3.03 11.92 9.72
C GLY A 358 -1.60 11.69 9.22
N GLY A 359 -0.67 12.48 9.75
CA GLY A 359 0.70 12.50 9.23
C GLY A 359 0.78 13.10 7.82
N ASN A 360 2.00 13.31 7.33
CA ASN A 360 2.25 13.81 5.97
C ASN A 360 2.06 12.72 4.91
N TYR A 361 1.86 11.46 5.30
CA TYR A 361 1.62 10.33 4.38
C TYR A 361 0.15 9.95 4.25
N GLY A 362 -0.75 10.69 4.91
CA GLY A 362 -2.17 10.35 4.96
C GLY A 362 -2.76 10.29 3.57
N LEU A 363 -3.57 9.27 3.29
CA LEU A 363 -4.30 9.14 2.04
C LEU A 363 -5.29 10.31 1.87
N LEU A 364 -5.88 10.78 2.97
CA LEU A 364 -6.70 11.98 3.03
C LEU A 364 -5.93 13.09 3.77
N ASN A 365 -6.15 14.33 3.33
CA ASN A 365 -5.63 15.50 4.02
C ASN A 365 -6.15 15.55 5.46
N THR A 366 -5.24 15.76 6.41
CA THR A 366 -5.54 15.74 7.86
C THR A 366 -6.64 16.71 8.28
N THR A 367 -6.79 17.85 7.61
CA THR A 367 -7.76 18.89 8.00
C THR A 367 -9.02 18.85 7.14
N THR A 368 -8.87 18.77 5.82
CA THR A 368 -10.00 18.91 4.90
C THR A 368 -10.62 17.57 4.50
N LEU A 369 -9.96 16.45 4.80
CA LEU A 369 -10.29 15.10 4.31
C LEU A 369 -10.38 14.97 2.79
N VAL A 370 -9.98 16.02 2.06
CA VAL A 370 -9.75 15.93 0.62
C VAL A 370 -8.59 14.99 0.43
N PRO A 371 -8.72 13.99 -0.45
CA PRO A 371 -7.62 13.11 -0.81
C PRO A 371 -6.28 13.81 -1.08
N ASN A 372 -5.18 13.12 -0.81
CA ASN A 372 -3.82 13.44 -1.27
C ASN A 372 -3.47 12.51 -2.44
N PRO A 373 -2.47 12.79 -3.30
CA PRO A 373 -2.20 12.03 -4.52
C PRO A 373 -2.27 10.52 -4.36
N ASP A 374 -1.59 9.91 -3.37
CA ASP A 374 -1.65 8.46 -3.08
C ASP A 374 -3.08 7.88 -2.97
N TYR A 375 -4.04 8.72 -2.64
CA TYR A 375 -5.47 8.50 -2.85
C TYR A 375 -5.97 9.17 -4.16
N TYR A 376 -5.92 10.53 -4.28
CA TYR A 376 -5.93 11.45 -5.47
C TYR A 376 -5.95 12.98 -5.09
N ARG A 377 -5.86 14.02 -5.98
CA ARG A 377 -6.37 15.44 -5.69
C ARG A 377 -6.35 16.53 -6.79
N GLN A 378 -7.28 17.52 -6.68
CA GLN A 378 -7.20 19.03 -6.59
C GLN A 378 -8.54 19.68 -6.12
N VAL A 379 -8.42 20.82 -5.40
CA VAL A 379 -9.48 21.74 -4.94
C VAL A 379 -9.47 23.05 -5.75
N HIS A 380 -10.53 23.28 -6.54
CA HIS A 380 -11.32 24.52 -6.74
C HIS A 380 -12.18 24.47 -8.03
N LYS A 381 -13.40 25.01 -7.89
CA LYS A 381 -14.62 24.94 -8.73
C LYS A 381 -14.39 25.11 -10.24
N THR A 382 -14.55 24.02 -10.99
CA THR A 382 -14.96 23.97 -12.41
C THR A 382 -15.35 22.53 -12.77
N PRO A 383 -16.26 22.30 -13.73
CA PRO A 383 -16.77 20.98 -14.06
C PRO A 383 -15.73 20.17 -14.84
N PHE A 384 -15.91 18.85 -14.86
CA PHE A 384 -15.14 17.79 -15.52
C PHE A 384 -14.11 17.04 -14.65
N THR A 385 -14.25 15.71 -14.77
CA THR A 385 -13.94 14.57 -13.88
C THR A 385 -12.49 14.08 -13.97
N LEU A 386 -12.12 13.11 -13.09
CA LEU A 386 -11.02 12.10 -13.10
C LEU A 386 -10.29 12.00 -11.71
N LEU A 387 -9.76 10.82 -11.24
CA LEU A 387 -8.88 10.64 -10.01
C LEU A 387 -7.59 9.82 -10.29
N GLU A 388 -6.77 9.41 -9.26
CA GLU A 388 -6.28 8.00 -9.06
C GLU A 388 -4.87 7.67 -8.46
N TYR A 389 -4.77 6.80 -7.43
CA TYR A 389 -3.76 5.69 -7.37
C TYR A 389 -4.21 4.44 -6.60
N ALA A 390 -4.39 4.51 -5.27
CA ALA A 390 -4.82 3.36 -4.45
C ALA A 390 -6.15 2.77 -4.94
N LEU A 391 -7.04 3.67 -5.38
CA LEU A 391 -8.34 3.33 -5.94
C LEU A 391 -8.25 2.68 -7.32
N LEU A 392 -7.30 3.08 -8.20
CA LEU A 392 -7.06 2.37 -9.46
C LEU A 392 -6.60 0.96 -9.21
N TRP A 393 -5.59 0.82 -8.36
CA TRP A 393 -5.08 -0.50 -8.04
C TRP A 393 -6.23 -1.39 -7.58
N HIS A 394 -7.03 -0.88 -6.64
CA HIS A 394 -8.20 -1.60 -6.15
C HIS A 394 -9.23 -1.92 -7.24
N ARG A 395 -9.43 -1.08 -8.25
CA ARG A 395 -10.44 -1.27 -9.31
C ARG A 395 -9.95 -2.11 -10.49
N LEU A 396 -8.66 -2.07 -10.81
CA LEU A 396 -8.10 -2.63 -12.03
C LEU A 396 -7.25 -3.89 -11.80
N MET A 397 -6.48 -3.94 -10.71
CA MET A 397 -5.55 -5.04 -10.42
C MET A 397 -6.29 -6.16 -9.68
N GLY A 398 -6.45 -7.31 -10.33
CA GLY A 398 -7.10 -8.49 -9.76
C GLY A 398 -6.17 -9.33 -8.88
N LYS A 399 -6.70 -10.45 -8.37
CA LYS A 399 -6.02 -11.30 -7.39
C LYS A 399 -4.82 -12.09 -7.95
N GLY A 400 -4.92 -12.54 -9.20
CA GLY A 400 -3.87 -13.33 -9.84
C GLY A 400 -2.70 -12.45 -10.24
N VAL A 401 -1.52 -12.66 -9.64
CA VAL A 401 -0.28 -11.96 -9.99
C VAL A 401 0.41 -12.74 -11.09
N LEU A 402 0.80 -12.08 -12.17
CA LEU A 402 1.43 -12.71 -13.34
C LEU A 402 2.94 -12.47 -13.37
N ALA A 403 3.66 -13.38 -14.00
CA ALA A 403 5.09 -13.20 -14.25
C ALA A 403 5.30 -12.17 -15.36
N VAL A 404 6.23 -11.24 -15.12
CA VAL A 404 6.62 -10.21 -16.08
C VAL A 404 8.12 -10.32 -16.35
N GLY A 405 8.48 -10.48 -17.62
CA GLY A 405 9.84 -10.29 -18.12
C GLY A 405 9.94 -9.00 -18.92
N SER A 406 11.02 -8.24 -18.76
CA SER A 406 11.23 -6.98 -19.47
C SER A 406 12.69 -6.82 -19.86
N ASN A 407 12.94 -6.27 -21.06
CA ASN A 407 14.27 -5.83 -21.49
C ASN A 407 14.52 -4.33 -21.25
N ALA A 408 13.59 -3.64 -20.59
CA ALA A 408 13.70 -2.22 -20.30
C ALA A 408 14.80 -1.93 -19.28
N LEU A 409 15.28 -0.68 -19.28
CA LEU A 409 16.14 -0.17 -18.22
C LEU A 409 15.43 -0.22 -16.85
N PRO A 410 16.18 -0.33 -15.72
CA PRO A 410 15.59 -0.45 -14.38
C PRO A 410 14.64 0.69 -13.97
N PHE A 411 14.72 1.82 -14.67
CA PHE A 411 13.83 2.98 -14.49
C PHE A 411 12.39 2.71 -14.92
N LEU A 412 12.15 1.76 -15.82
CA LEU A 412 10.79 1.31 -16.16
C LEU A 412 10.45 0.06 -15.35
N ARG A 413 9.60 0.23 -14.35
CA ARG A 413 9.17 -0.85 -13.44
C ARG A 413 7.80 -1.35 -13.87
N SER A 414 7.62 -2.66 -13.93
CA SER A 414 6.47 -3.30 -14.58
C SER A 414 5.88 -4.41 -13.72
N TYR A 415 4.56 -4.41 -13.55
CA TYR A 415 3.83 -5.41 -12.77
C TYR A 415 2.54 -5.79 -13.48
N ALA A 416 2.22 -7.08 -13.59
CA ALA A 416 1.01 -7.55 -14.28
C ALA A 416 0.16 -8.41 -13.36
N HIS A 417 -1.15 -8.21 -13.44
CA HIS A 417 -2.15 -9.01 -12.73
C HIS A 417 -3.26 -9.40 -13.71
N CYS A 418 -4.02 -10.45 -13.41
CA CYS A 418 -5.33 -10.63 -14.02
C CYS A 418 -6.19 -9.38 -13.75
N SER A 419 -7.03 -8.99 -14.70
CA SER A 419 -7.91 -7.85 -14.51
C SER A 419 -8.96 -8.13 -13.43
N LYS A 420 -9.27 -7.13 -12.62
CA LYS A 420 -10.26 -7.31 -11.56
C LYS A 420 -11.68 -7.33 -12.13
N GLY A 421 -12.43 -8.38 -11.84
CA GLY A 421 -13.85 -8.50 -12.16
C GLY A 421 -14.17 -8.66 -13.65
N ARG A 422 -13.17 -8.90 -14.50
CA ARG A 422 -13.32 -9.15 -15.94
C ARG A 422 -12.13 -9.96 -16.46
N ALA A 423 -12.30 -10.59 -17.62
CA ALA A 423 -11.24 -11.31 -18.31
C ALA A 423 -10.09 -10.38 -18.74
N GLY A 424 -8.94 -10.99 -19.03
CA GLY A 424 -7.75 -10.31 -19.51
C GLY A 424 -6.81 -9.88 -18.38
N ILE A 425 -5.91 -8.94 -18.69
CA ILE A 425 -4.83 -8.54 -17.79
C ILE A 425 -4.77 -7.02 -17.59
N THR A 426 -4.23 -6.62 -16.45
CA THR A 426 -3.89 -5.24 -16.14
C THR A 426 -2.38 -5.14 -15.87
N LEU A 427 -1.72 -4.20 -16.55
CA LEU A 427 -0.30 -3.90 -16.42
C LEU A 427 -0.13 -2.54 -15.74
N LEU A 428 0.69 -2.47 -14.69
CA LEU A 428 1.18 -1.24 -14.08
C LEU A 428 2.59 -0.98 -14.58
N LEU A 429 2.79 0.21 -15.15
CA LEU A 429 4.08 0.72 -15.64
C LEU A 429 4.45 1.98 -14.88
N ILE A 430 5.67 2.02 -14.35
CA ILE A 430 6.19 3.14 -13.58
C ILE A 430 7.49 3.59 -14.24
N ASN A 431 7.50 4.79 -14.82
CA ASN A 431 8.71 5.38 -15.38
C ASN A 431 9.34 6.36 -14.39
N LEU A 432 10.48 5.98 -13.84
CA LEU A 432 11.27 6.79 -12.91
C LEU A 432 12.33 7.66 -13.62
N SER A 433 12.53 7.49 -14.93
CA SER A 433 13.46 8.31 -15.71
C SER A 433 12.88 9.71 -15.87
N ASN A 434 13.74 10.72 -15.77
CA ASN A 434 13.39 12.12 -16.03
C ASN A 434 13.75 12.58 -17.45
N GLN A 435 14.34 11.69 -18.27
CA GLN A 435 14.85 12.01 -19.60
C GLN A 435 14.33 11.05 -20.68
N THR A 436 13.84 9.87 -20.29
CA THR A 436 13.54 8.78 -21.22
C THR A 436 12.04 8.58 -21.37
N ASP A 437 11.52 8.74 -22.58
CA ASP A 437 10.23 8.21 -22.99
C ASP A 437 10.39 6.74 -23.37
N PHE A 438 9.45 5.90 -22.93
CA PHE A 438 9.42 4.51 -23.36
C PHE A 438 8.31 4.25 -24.36
N ILE A 439 8.67 3.57 -25.47
CA ILE A 439 7.70 2.96 -26.38
C ILE A 439 7.67 1.46 -26.10
N ILE A 440 6.52 0.99 -25.63
CA ILE A 440 6.35 -0.37 -25.12
C ILE A 440 5.67 -1.26 -26.15
N SER A 441 6.26 -2.43 -26.37
CA SER A 441 5.60 -3.58 -27.00
C SER A 441 5.23 -4.59 -25.91
N VAL A 442 3.98 -5.03 -25.85
CA VAL A 442 3.52 -6.04 -24.89
C VAL A 442 3.32 -7.36 -25.63
N GLN A 443 3.91 -8.43 -25.10
CA GLN A 443 3.91 -9.75 -25.72
C GLN A 443 3.49 -10.82 -24.72
N ASN A 444 2.91 -11.90 -25.24
CA ASN A 444 2.62 -13.11 -24.47
C ASN A 444 3.81 -14.06 -24.53
N SER A 445 4.31 -14.52 -23.38
CA SER A 445 5.45 -15.44 -23.35
C SER A 445 5.14 -16.82 -23.97
N MET A 446 3.86 -17.20 -24.06
CA MET A 446 3.42 -18.43 -24.75
C MET A 446 3.77 -18.41 -26.25
N ASP A 447 3.63 -17.26 -26.90
CA ASP A 447 3.92 -17.10 -28.33
C ASP A 447 5.44 -17.25 -28.62
N MET A 448 6.30 -16.96 -27.65
CA MET A 448 7.75 -17.19 -27.76
C MET A 448 8.13 -18.66 -27.67
N ARG A 449 7.44 -19.49 -26.87
CA ARG A 449 7.75 -20.92 -26.78
C ARG A 449 7.36 -21.67 -28.06
N LEU A 450 6.22 -21.32 -28.65
CA LEU A 450 5.75 -21.91 -29.91
C LEU A 450 6.66 -21.55 -31.11
N THR A 451 7.22 -20.33 -31.13
CA THR A 451 8.15 -19.91 -32.18
C THR A 451 9.54 -20.57 -32.07
N VAL A 452 9.98 -20.95 -30.86
CA VAL A 452 11.22 -21.72 -30.67
C VAL A 452 11.06 -23.18 -31.12
N GLU A 453 9.88 -23.79 -30.91
CA GLU A 453 9.60 -25.15 -31.41
C GLU A 453 9.42 -25.18 -32.94
N GLU A 454 8.78 -24.18 -33.55
CA GLU A 454 8.64 -24.08 -35.02
C GLU A 454 9.99 -23.82 -35.74
N ASN A 455 10.94 -23.09 -35.12
CA ASN A 455 12.25 -22.78 -35.71
C ASN A 455 13.23 -23.97 -35.77
N ILE A 456 12.87 -25.13 -35.19
CA ILE A 456 13.62 -26.39 -35.38
C ILE A 456 13.16 -27.11 -36.67
N SER A 457 12.04 -26.68 -37.29
CA SER A 457 11.56 -27.24 -38.55
C SER A 457 11.33 -26.17 -39.63
N ARG A 458 12.31 -26.11 -40.54
CA ARG A 458 12.28 -25.59 -41.93
C ARG A 458 12.48 -24.09 -42.19
N GLU A 459 13.48 -23.88 -43.04
CA GLU A 459 13.76 -22.71 -43.86
C GLU A 459 12.55 -22.25 -44.70
N ASN A 460 12.56 -20.94 -44.99
CA ASN A 460 11.71 -20.18 -45.92
C ASN A 460 10.29 -19.81 -45.46
N SER A 461 10.14 -18.64 -44.82
CA SER A 461 9.26 -17.57 -45.35
C SER A 461 9.51 -16.22 -44.66
N PHE A 462 10.30 -15.36 -45.30
CA PHE A 462 10.62 -14.00 -44.85
C PHE A 462 9.45 -12.99 -44.94
N VAL A 463 8.20 -13.47 -45.08
CA VAL A 463 7.01 -12.60 -45.30
C VAL A 463 5.90 -12.86 -44.27
N ARG A 464 6.09 -13.78 -43.30
CA ARG A 464 5.07 -14.10 -42.28
C ARG A 464 5.33 -13.47 -40.90
N GLY A 465 6.43 -12.72 -40.74
CA GLY A 465 6.94 -12.26 -39.44
C GLY A 465 6.30 -11.00 -38.83
N LEU A 466 5.38 -10.32 -39.51
CA LEU A 466 4.83 -9.04 -39.03
C LEU A 466 3.39 -9.13 -38.44
N LYS A 467 2.76 -10.31 -38.43
CA LYS A 467 1.33 -10.48 -38.07
C LYS A 467 1.03 -11.29 -36.80
N ARG A 468 2.03 -11.63 -35.97
CA ARG A 468 1.85 -12.54 -34.82
C ARG A 468 2.43 -11.99 -33.50
N SER A 469 2.34 -10.67 -33.28
CA SER A 469 2.90 -10.06 -32.06
C SER A 469 2.00 -10.16 -30.83
N VAL A 470 0.74 -10.60 -30.95
CA VAL A 470 -0.12 -10.89 -29.79
C VAL A 470 -1.20 -11.91 -30.17
N SER A 471 -1.20 -13.09 -29.55
CA SER A 471 -2.37 -13.98 -29.58
C SER A 471 -3.46 -13.39 -28.68
N TRP A 472 -4.55 -12.93 -29.28
CA TRP A 472 -5.75 -12.45 -28.59
C TRP A 472 -6.79 -13.57 -28.52
N VAL A 473 -7.55 -13.67 -27.43
CA VAL A 473 -8.66 -14.63 -27.32
C VAL A 473 -9.77 -14.17 -28.27
N GLY A 474 -9.74 -14.66 -29.51
CA GLY A 474 -10.69 -14.22 -30.55
C GLY A 474 -10.30 -14.56 -32.00
N SER A 475 -9.41 -15.53 -32.25
CA SER A 475 -8.97 -15.90 -33.61
C SER A 475 -10.02 -16.61 -34.48
N ARG A 476 -11.31 -16.40 -34.22
CA ARG A 476 -12.40 -16.72 -35.15
C ARG A 476 -13.21 -15.46 -35.40
N ALA A 477 -12.92 -14.81 -36.53
CA ALA A 477 -13.75 -13.85 -37.26
C ALA A 477 -14.90 -13.23 -36.45
N SER A 478 -14.57 -12.26 -35.60
CA SER A 478 -15.51 -11.23 -35.16
C SER A 478 -14.85 -9.89 -35.43
N ASP A 479 -15.47 -9.08 -36.29
CA ASP A 479 -15.04 -7.73 -36.72
C ASP A 479 -15.05 -6.68 -35.58
N GLU A 480 -14.85 -7.08 -34.32
CA GLU A 480 -14.74 -6.14 -33.21
C GLU A 480 -13.29 -5.62 -33.09
N PRO A 481 -13.08 -4.28 -33.10
CA PRO A 481 -11.76 -3.70 -32.89
C PRO A 481 -11.24 -4.11 -31.51
N LEU A 482 -10.11 -4.79 -31.49
CA LEU A 482 -9.41 -5.07 -30.24
C LEU A 482 -8.90 -3.73 -29.68
N TYR A 483 -9.28 -3.42 -28.45
CA TYR A 483 -8.86 -2.19 -27.78
C TYR A 483 -8.13 -2.50 -26.46
N ARG A 484 -7.35 -1.54 -26.01
CA ARG A 484 -6.85 -1.46 -24.65
C ARG A 484 -7.31 -0.17 -23.99
N GLU A 485 -7.40 -0.20 -22.67
CA GLU A 485 -7.74 0.95 -21.84
C GLU A 485 -6.49 1.46 -21.16
N GLU A 486 -6.20 2.74 -21.28
CA GLU A 486 -5.01 3.38 -20.72
C GLU A 486 -5.38 4.45 -19.70
N TYR A 487 -4.68 4.41 -18.56
CA TYR A 487 -4.78 5.37 -17.47
C TYR A 487 -3.40 5.96 -17.21
N HIS A 488 -3.11 7.13 -17.77
CA HIS A 488 -1.81 7.82 -17.64
C HIS A 488 -1.85 8.88 -16.55
N LEU A 489 -0.98 8.74 -15.57
CA LEU A 489 -0.92 9.56 -14.38
C LEU A 489 0.34 10.41 -14.40
N THR A 490 0.16 11.72 -14.29
CA THR A 490 1.25 12.70 -14.25
C THR A 490 1.03 13.74 -13.16
N ALA A 491 2.13 14.38 -12.74
CA ALA A 491 2.06 15.46 -11.79
C ALA A 491 1.54 16.72 -12.50
N LYS A 492 0.67 17.49 -11.85
CA LYS A 492 0.20 18.75 -12.42
C LYS A 492 1.38 19.66 -12.75
N ASP A 493 1.38 20.17 -13.98
CA ASP A 493 2.40 21.07 -14.52
C ASP A 493 3.83 20.47 -14.45
N GLY A 494 3.95 19.13 -14.40
CA GLY A 494 5.23 18.42 -14.23
C GLY A 494 5.86 18.53 -12.85
N ASN A 495 5.20 19.20 -11.89
CA ASN A 495 5.73 19.37 -10.54
C ASN A 495 5.50 18.12 -9.69
N LEU A 496 6.51 17.27 -9.52
CA LEU A 496 6.40 16.04 -8.71
C LEU A 496 5.99 16.27 -7.25
N ARG A 497 6.19 17.47 -6.70
CA ARG A 497 5.73 17.84 -5.35
C ARG A 497 4.32 18.44 -5.36
N SER A 498 3.63 18.40 -6.48
CA SER A 498 2.23 18.78 -6.56
C SER A 498 1.40 17.80 -5.74
N GLN A 499 0.49 18.36 -4.94
CA GLN A 499 -0.61 17.58 -4.38
C GLN A 499 -1.73 17.39 -5.41
N THR A 500 -1.59 17.94 -6.62
CA THR A 500 -2.52 17.71 -7.74
C THR A 500 -1.93 16.73 -8.73
N MET A 501 -2.74 15.74 -9.05
CA MET A 501 -2.43 14.77 -10.10
C MET A 501 -3.32 15.00 -11.31
N VAL A 502 -2.88 14.46 -12.45
CA VAL A 502 -3.54 14.53 -13.75
C VAL A 502 -3.67 13.12 -14.29
N LEU A 503 -4.89 12.71 -14.67
CA LEU A 503 -5.19 11.44 -15.34
C LEU A 503 -5.55 11.75 -16.78
N ASN A 504 -4.85 11.14 -17.74
CA ASN A 504 -5.14 11.28 -19.16
C ASN A 504 -5.24 12.76 -19.61
N GLY A 505 -4.43 13.64 -18.99
CA GLY A 505 -4.43 15.08 -19.25
C GLY A 505 -5.43 15.91 -18.44
N ILE A 506 -6.31 15.30 -17.64
CA ILE A 506 -7.32 16.00 -16.85
C ILE A 506 -6.93 16.05 -15.36
N PRO A 507 -6.76 17.25 -14.76
CA PRO A 507 -6.52 17.38 -13.33
C PRO A 507 -7.68 16.86 -12.50
N LEU A 508 -7.33 16.09 -11.49
CA LEU A 508 -8.32 15.36 -10.70
C LEU A 508 -8.97 16.27 -9.68
N LYS A 509 -10.29 16.17 -9.46
CA LYS A 509 -11.00 17.03 -8.49
C LYS A 509 -12.22 16.33 -7.92
N LEU A 510 -12.62 16.68 -6.69
CA LEU A 510 -13.95 16.28 -6.20
C LEU A 510 -15.04 16.84 -7.13
N THR A 511 -16.14 16.10 -7.30
CA THR A 511 -17.32 16.62 -8.02
C THR A 511 -17.92 17.80 -7.26
N GLU A 512 -18.86 18.51 -7.89
CA GLU A 512 -19.57 19.63 -7.24
C GLU A 512 -20.29 19.19 -5.96
N ASP A 513 -20.86 17.97 -5.96
CA ASP A 513 -21.49 17.33 -4.78
C ASP A 513 -20.50 16.69 -3.78
N GLU A 514 -19.21 17.05 -3.87
CA GLU A 514 -18.14 16.49 -3.05
C GLU A 514 -18.08 14.94 -3.10
N ASN A 515 -18.36 14.37 -4.27
CA ASN A 515 -18.19 12.94 -4.52
C ASN A 515 -16.82 12.64 -5.12
N ILE A 516 -16.43 11.37 -4.97
CA ILE A 516 -15.31 10.74 -5.65
C ILE A 516 -15.69 10.65 -7.15
N PRO A 517 -15.04 11.36 -8.09
CA PRO A 517 -15.42 11.30 -9.52
C PRO A 517 -15.07 9.96 -10.19
N ASN A 518 -15.57 9.79 -11.43
CA ASN A 518 -15.31 8.65 -12.29
C ASN A 518 -13.89 8.64 -12.86
N LEU A 519 -13.46 7.43 -13.22
CA LEU A 519 -12.08 6.99 -13.49
C LEU A 519 -12.05 6.42 -14.90
N ASP A 520 -12.10 7.32 -15.88
CA ASP A 520 -12.34 6.94 -17.26
C ASP A 520 -11.02 6.74 -18.03
N PRO A 521 -10.86 5.58 -18.69
CA PRO A 521 -9.68 5.32 -19.50
C PRO A 521 -9.74 6.07 -20.83
N VAL A 522 -8.57 6.23 -21.46
CA VAL A 522 -8.49 6.42 -22.90
C VAL A 522 -8.52 5.04 -23.56
N ARG A 523 -9.38 4.84 -24.55
CA ARG A 523 -9.44 3.59 -25.33
C ARG A 523 -8.64 3.76 -26.61
N LEU A 524 -7.65 2.89 -26.81
CA LEU A 524 -6.80 2.87 -28.00
C LEU A 524 -6.82 1.49 -28.63
N ASP A 525 -6.58 1.44 -29.95
CA ASP A 525 -6.37 0.19 -30.67
C ASP A 525 -5.11 -0.51 -30.14
N VAL A 526 -5.15 -1.82 -29.95
CA VAL A 526 -4.01 -2.55 -29.35
C VAL A 526 -2.75 -2.54 -30.20
N SER A 527 -2.87 -2.30 -31.50
CA SER A 527 -1.73 -2.10 -32.41
C SER A 527 -1.08 -0.72 -32.31
N SER A 528 -1.75 0.26 -31.68
CA SER A 528 -1.17 1.59 -31.48
C SER A 528 0.06 1.53 -30.58
N PRO A 529 1.09 2.35 -30.79
CA PRO A 529 2.24 2.34 -29.88
C PRO A 529 1.82 2.74 -28.46
N LEU A 530 2.37 2.07 -27.45
CA LEU A 530 2.14 2.39 -26.04
C LEU A 530 3.28 3.29 -25.54
N TYR A 531 2.98 4.55 -25.27
CA TYR A 531 3.94 5.56 -24.82
C TYR A 531 3.87 5.74 -23.31
N ILE A 532 5.03 5.69 -22.63
CA ILE A 532 5.16 6.00 -21.20
C ILE A 532 6.13 7.16 -21.03
N ASN A 533 5.59 8.33 -20.69
CA ASN A 533 6.35 9.57 -20.53
C ASN A 533 7.31 9.50 -19.33
N PRO A 534 8.40 10.30 -19.31
CA PRO A 534 9.24 10.49 -18.13
C PRO A 534 8.43 10.82 -16.89
N LEU A 535 8.86 10.30 -15.73
CA LEU A 535 8.27 10.59 -14.42
C LEU A 535 6.73 10.45 -14.43
N SER A 536 6.24 9.35 -14.97
CA SER A 536 4.81 9.05 -15.06
C SER A 536 4.50 7.62 -14.64
N ILE A 537 3.23 7.35 -14.39
CA ILE A 537 2.70 6.04 -14.01
C ILE A 537 1.53 5.72 -14.91
N SER A 538 1.43 4.49 -15.40
CA SER A 538 0.35 4.09 -16.28
C SER A 538 -0.24 2.74 -15.88
N PHE A 539 -1.58 2.64 -15.85
CA PHE A 539 -2.28 1.36 -15.81
C PHE A 539 -2.84 1.08 -17.20
N ILE A 540 -2.54 -0.10 -17.73
CA ILE A 540 -2.95 -0.52 -19.07
C ILE A 540 -3.75 -1.81 -18.94
N VAL A 541 -5.02 -1.79 -19.35
CA VAL A 541 -5.90 -2.96 -19.32
C VAL A 541 -6.03 -3.51 -20.73
N PHE A 542 -5.81 -4.82 -20.84
CA PHE A 542 -5.97 -5.59 -22.07
C PHE A 542 -7.10 -6.62 -21.87
N PRO A 543 -8.36 -6.28 -22.17
CA PRO A 543 -9.52 -7.14 -21.88
C PRO A 543 -9.48 -8.48 -22.61
N ASN A 544 -8.90 -8.51 -23.81
CA ASN A 544 -8.93 -9.68 -24.69
C ASN A 544 -7.60 -10.46 -24.69
N PHE A 545 -6.67 -10.14 -23.77
CA PHE A 545 -5.33 -10.72 -23.73
C PHE A 545 -5.43 -12.23 -23.48
N ASP A 546 -4.67 -13.03 -24.23
CA ASP A 546 -4.62 -14.49 -24.04
C ASP A 546 -3.88 -14.88 -22.76
N ALA A 547 -4.59 -14.86 -21.66
CA ALA A 547 -4.14 -15.35 -20.37
C ALA A 547 -5.18 -16.34 -19.84
N PRO A 548 -5.05 -17.65 -20.12
CA PRO A 548 -5.99 -18.67 -19.68
C PRO A 548 -6.23 -18.69 -18.16
N THR A 549 -5.22 -18.29 -17.38
CA THR A 549 -5.33 -18.19 -15.92
C THR A 549 -6.22 -17.01 -15.45
N CYS A 550 -6.54 -16.08 -16.36
CA CYS A 550 -7.32 -14.87 -16.13
C CYS A 550 -8.64 -14.83 -16.91
N ALA A 551 -9.10 -15.98 -17.44
CA ALA A 551 -10.34 -16.11 -18.20
C ALA A 551 -11.59 -16.09 -17.32
#